data_AF-A0A7X9C467-F1
#
_entry.id   AF-A0A7X9C467-F1
#
_cell.length_a   1.000
_cell.length_b   1.000
_cell.length_c   1.000
_cell.angle_alpha   90.00
_cell.angle_beta   90.00
_cell.angle_gamma   90.00
#
_symmetry.space_group_name_H-M   'P 1'
#
loop_
_entity.id
_entity.type
_entity.pdbx_description
1 polymer ?
#
loop_
_entity_poly.entity_id
_entity_poly.type
_entity_poly.pdbx_seq_one_letter_code
_entity_poly.pdbx_strand_id
1 'polypeptide(L)'
;MKKLAGLLLLGASFILCTLLYIRYDSKGYDYGFDCIFCKERMPYGLKPQMDRYYSFYLLDEDGFELTGRGFRHRQSSFKIKNFLGYGYNDSSVLTKCTDSLNNIKYLVSYETGYKSNKGNPAISFKDINDIEYNQIKDSYHWIEINKDRAGKVILYRTLSFIGAMFSLLLIIRSLFKR
;
A
#
# COMPACT_ATOMS: atom_id res chain seq x y z
N MET A 1 23.49 -22.00 36.36
CA MET A 1 22.84 -20.67 36.44
C MET A 1 23.14 -19.77 35.23
N LYS A 2 24.41 -19.50 34.87
CA LYS A 2 24.73 -18.60 33.72
C LYS A 2 24.16 -19.05 32.36
N LYS A 3 24.21 -20.35 32.04
CA LYS A 3 23.65 -20.91 30.78
C LYS A 3 22.13 -20.77 30.70
N LEU A 4 21.43 -20.97 31.82
CA LEU A 4 19.98 -20.80 31.93
C LEU A 4 19.58 -19.32 31.76
N ALA A 5 20.29 -18.40 32.43
CA ALA A 5 20.05 -16.96 32.28
C ALA A 5 20.26 -16.47 30.84
N GLY A 6 21.30 -16.97 30.15
CA GLY A 6 21.55 -16.68 28.73
C GLY A 6 20.43 -17.18 27.81
N LEU A 7 19.94 -18.41 28.04
CA LEU A 7 18.80 -18.96 27.30
C LEU A 7 17.52 -18.15 27.51
N LEU A 8 17.23 -17.73 28.74
CA LEU A 8 16.07 -16.89 29.05
C LEU A 8 16.13 -15.54 28.35
N LEU A 9 17.31 -14.89 28.32
CA LEU A 9 17.52 -13.64 27.59
C LEU A 9 17.31 -13.79 26.09
N LEU A 10 17.85 -14.85 25.49
CA LEU A 10 17.65 -15.13 24.07
C LEU A 10 16.18 -15.44 23.75
N GLY A 11 15.50 -16.19 24.61
CA GLY A 11 14.07 -16.46 24.49
C GLY A 11 13.22 -15.18 24.58
N ALA A 12 13.51 -14.30 25.53
CA ALA A 12 12.85 -13.00 25.66
C ALA A 12 13.09 -12.12 24.42
N SER A 13 14.32 -12.10 23.91
CA SER A 13 14.67 -11.39 22.67
C SER A 13 13.89 -11.94 21.46
N PHE A 14 13.81 -13.27 21.31
CA PHE A 14 13.04 -13.91 20.25
C PHE A 14 11.56 -13.51 20.29
N ILE A 15 10.94 -13.57 21.47
CA ILE A 15 9.54 -13.18 21.67
C ILE A 15 9.34 -11.71 21.31
N LEU A 16 10.21 -10.82 21.81
CA LEU A 16 10.13 -9.39 21.53
C LEU A 16 10.22 -9.10 20.02
N CYS A 17 11.21 -9.67 19.34
CA CYS A 17 11.39 -9.51 17.90
C CYS A 17 10.18 -10.04 17.11
N THR A 18 9.60 -11.15 17.54
CA THR A 18 8.39 -11.71 16.91
C THR A 18 7.17 -10.80 17.10
N LEU A 19 6.97 -10.26 18.31
CA LEU A 19 5.89 -9.32 18.58
C LEU A 19 6.05 -8.01 17.78
N LEU A 20 7.28 -7.51 17.67
CA LEU A 20 7.59 -6.35 16.82
C LEU A 20 7.28 -6.66 15.35
N TYR A 21 7.71 -7.82 14.85
CA TYR A 21 7.39 -8.26 13.49
C TYR A 21 5.87 -8.25 13.25
N ILE A 22 5.08 -8.91 14.10
CA ILE A 22 3.62 -8.97 13.99
C ILE A 22 3.01 -7.57 14.02
N ARG A 23 3.49 -6.69 14.90
CA ARG A 23 3.00 -5.30 15.01
C ARG A 23 3.29 -4.47 13.77
N TYR A 24 4.47 -4.61 13.17
CA TYR A 24 4.82 -3.89 11.95
C TYR A 24 4.11 -4.45 10.72
N ASP A 25 3.89 -5.76 10.69
CA ASP A 25 3.14 -6.41 9.63
C ASP A 25 1.65 -6.04 9.69
N SER A 26 1.05 -5.96 10.89
CA SER A 26 -0.36 -5.55 11.04
C SER A 26 -0.59 -4.06 10.78
N LYS A 27 0.31 -3.17 11.24
CA LYS A 27 0.21 -1.71 11.02
C LYS A 27 0.65 -1.26 9.62
N GLY A 28 1.30 -2.15 8.89
CA GLY A 28 1.82 -1.96 7.56
C GLY A 28 1.29 -3.02 6.60
N TYR A 29 0.06 -3.47 6.83
CA TYR A 29 -0.62 -4.49 6.02
C TYR A 29 -0.63 -4.08 4.55
N ASP A 30 -0.98 -2.82 4.28
CA ASP A 30 -0.90 -2.18 2.95
C ASP A 30 0.54 -1.98 2.45
N TYR A 31 1.55 -2.56 3.10
CA TYR A 31 2.96 -2.51 2.73
C TYR A 31 3.64 -3.90 2.92
N GLY A 32 2.82 -4.96 2.97
CA GLY A 32 3.14 -6.38 3.19
C GLY A 32 4.10 -7.01 2.18
N PHE A 33 4.79 -8.11 2.56
CA PHE A 33 5.50 -8.98 1.58
C PHE A 33 4.54 -9.66 0.61
N ASP A 34 3.26 -9.80 1.00
CA ASP A 34 2.23 -10.50 0.25
C ASP A 34 1.03 -9.62 -0.13
N CYS A 35 1.15 -8.29 0.05
CA CYS A 35 0.80 -7.27 -0.93
C CYS A 35 0.55 -5.89 -0.33
N ILE A 36 1.06 -4.86 -1.01
CA ILE A 36 0.89 -3.46 -0.64
C ILE A 36 -0.56 -2.96 -0.93
N PHE A 37 -1.30 -3.61 -1.84
CA PHE A 37 -2.70 -3.24 -2.18
C PHE A 37 -3.60 -4.43 -2.59
N CYS A 38 -3.28 -5.67 -2.20
CA CYS A 38 -3.98 -6.84 -2.76
C CYS A 38 -5.07 -7.35 -1.84
N LYS A 39 -6.16 -7.73 -2.52
CA LYS A 39 -7.38 -8.41 -2.07
C LYS A 39 -8.56 -7.52 -1.72
N GLU A 40 -8.49 -6.22 -1.97
CA GLU A 40 -9.70 -5.42 -1.98
C GLU A 40 -10.38 -5.54 -3.33
N ARG A 41 -11.68 -5.85 -3.32
CA ARG A 41 -12.52 -5.89 -4.51
C ARG A 41 -12.75 -4.47 -4.98
N MET A 42 -11.75 -3.92 -5.67
CA MET A 42 -11.87 -2.64 -6.34
C MET A 42 -13.00 -2.71 -7.37
N PRO A 43 -13.74 -1.60 -7.55
CA PRO A 43 -14.80 -1.56 -8.54
C PRO A 43 -14.23 -1.75 -9.95
N TYR A 44 -15.05 -2.24 -10.86
CA TYR A 44 -14.72 -2.40 -12.29
C TYR A 44 -13.54 -3.33 -12.60
N GLY A 45 -13.13 -4.17 -11.64
CA GLY A 45 -11.97 -5.05 -11.82
C GLY A 45 -10.63 -4.31 -11.85
N LEU A 46 -10.59 -3.06 -11.37
CA LEU A 46 -9.36 -2.28 -11.25
C LEU A 46 -8.35 -2.95 -10.31
N LYS A 47 -7.06 -2.78 -10.60
CA LYS A 47 -5.97 -3.35 -9.80
C LYS A 47 -4.96 -2.27 -9.43
N PRO A 48 -4.90 -1.86 -8.15
CA PRO A 48 -3.84 -0.99 -7.67
C PRO A 48 -2.50 -1.72 -7.73
N GLN A 49 -1.49 -1.03 -8.22
CA GLN A 49 -0.12 -1.53 -8.28
C GLN A 49 0.87 -0.45 -7.88
N MET A 50 2.04 -0.91 -7.44
CA MET A 50 3.15 -0.04 -7.11
C MET A 50 4.44 -0.62 -7.68
N ASP A 51 5.24 0.22 -8.34
CA ASP A 51 6.53 -0.20 -8.87
C ASP A 51 7.63 -0.23 -7.79
N ARG A 52 8.83 -0.62 -8.20
CA ARG A 52 10.03 -0.66 -7.35
C ARG A 52 10.46 0.73 -6.84
N TYR A 53 9.97 1.81 -7.45
CA TYR A 53 10.23 3.20 -7.07
C TYR A 53 9.10 3.80 -6.22
N TYR A 54 8.19 2.96 -5.71
CA TYR A 54 7.02 3.35 -4.93
C TYR A 54 6.10 4.30 -5.70
N SER A 55 6.06 4.18 -7.02
CA SER A 55 5.12 4.91 -7.87
C SER A 55 3.86 4.07 -8.05
N PHE A 56 2.73 4.67 -7.65
CA PHE A 56 1.41 4.07 -7.74
C PHE A 56 0.80 4.25 -9.13
N TYR A 57 0.09 3.23 -9.57
CA TYR A 57 -0.76 3.25 -10.76
C TYR A 57 -1.95 2.29 -10.58
N LEU A 58 -3.04 2.57 -11.29
CA LEU A 58 -4.20 1.69 -11.37
C LEU A 58 -4.25 1.04 -12.75
N LEU A 59 -4.27 -0.28 -12.77
CA LEU A 59 -4.50 -1.05 -13.98
C LEU A 59 -5.99 -1.35 -14.14
N ASP A 60 -6.45 -1.41 -15.38
CA ASP A 60 -7.71 -2.06 -15.71
C ASP A 60 -7.60 -3.59 -15.59
N GLU A 61 -8.70 -4.26 -15.88
CA GLU A 61 -8.79 -5.72 -15.83
C GLU A 61 -7.96 -6.45 -16.90
N ASP A 62 -7.59 -5.74 -17.98
CA ASP A 62 -6.74 -6.20 -19.07
C ASP A 62 -5.25 -5.97 -18.77
N GLY A 63 -4.95 -5.23 -17.70
CA GLY A 63 -3.59 -4.92 -17.26
C GLY A 63 -3.03 -3.64 -17.86
N PHE A 64 -3.84 -2.83 -18.54
CA PHE A 64 -3.43 -1.53 -19.05
C PHE A 64 -3.48 -0.47 -17.96
N GLU A 65 -2.49 0.41 -17.95
CA GLU A 65 -2.41 1.51 -17.01
C GLU A 65 -3.47 2.56 -17.33
N LEU A 66 -4.43 2.70 -16.41
CA LEU A 66 -5.55 3.62 -16.55
C LEU A 66 -5.25 4.97 -15.94
N THR A 67 -4.51 5.00 -14.83
CA THR A 67 -4.00 6.25 -14.24
C THR A 67 -2.70 6.00 -13.49
N GLY A 68 -1.79 6.97 -13.57
CA GLY A 68 -0.46 6.86 -12.99
C GLY A 68 0.32 8.15 -13.11
N ARG A 69 1.60 8.10 -12.72
CA ARG A 69 2.49 9.26 -12.81
C ARG A 69 2.64 9.70 -14.26
N GLY A 70 2.37 10.97 -14.53
CA GLY A 70 2.46 11.57 -15.85
C GLY A 70 1.19 11.52 -16.68
N PHE A 71 0.12 10.87 -16.19
CA PHE A 71 -1.17 10.90 -16.86
C PHE A 71 -1.79 12.29 -16.80
N ARG A 72 -2.48 12.65 -17.88
CA ARG A 72 -3.42 13.77 -17.94
C ARG A 72 -4.71 13.25 -18.53
N HIS A 73 -5.75 13.19 -17.72
CA HIS A 73 -7.06 12.74 -18.17
C HIS A 73 -7.73 13.80 -19.04
N ARG A 74 -8.60 13.38 -19.95
CA ARG A 74 -9.33 14.29 -20.84
C ARG A 74 -10.16 15.32 -20.07
N GLN A 75 -10.77 14.89 -18.97
CA GLN A 75 -11.53 15.74 -18.04
C GLN A 75 -10.68 16.16 -16.83
N SER A 76 -9.37 16.34 -17.02
CA SER A 76 -8.49 16.88 -15.99
C SER A 76 -7.64 18.00 -16.57
N SER A 77 -7.60 19.10 -15.82
CA SER A 77 -6.81 20.28 -16.16
C SER A 77 -5.30 20.13 -15.91
N PHE A 78 -4.85 19.04 -15.29
CA PHE A 78 -3.47 18.89 -14.81
C PHE A 78 -2.83 17.55 -15.15
N LYS A 79 -1.49 17.51 -15.08
CA LYS A 79 -0.70 16.29 -15.20
C LYS A 79 -0.36 15.76 -13.81
N ILE A 80 -0.61 14.48 -13.57
CA ILE A 80 -0.34 13.82 -12.30
C ILE A 80 1.18 13.73 -12.09
N LYS A 81 1.67 14.23 -10.95
CA LYS A 81 3.08 14.11 -10.54
C LYS A 81 3.27 12.93 -9.59
N ASN A 82 2.55 12.90 -8.48
CA ASN A 82 2.62 11.84 -7.47
C ASN A 82 1.23 11.54 -6.90
N PHE A 83 0.99 10.29 -6.51
CA PHE A 83 -0.17 9.93 -5.70
C PHE A 83 0.16 10.06 -4.22
N LEU A 84 -0.82 10.51 -3.45
CA LEU A 84 -0.80 10.61 -1.99
C LEU A 84 -1.73 9.58 -1.34
N GLY A 85 -2.69 9.04 -2.10
CA GLY A 85 -3.61 8.01 -1.65
C GLY A 85 -4.71 7.77 -2.67
N TYR A 86 -5.48 6.72 -2.45
CA TYR A 86 -6.72 6.46 -3.15
C TYR A 86 -7.77 5.95 -2.18
N GLY A 87 -9.02 6.27 -2.46
CA GLY A 87 -10.18 5.70 -1.81
C GLY A 87 -10.99 4.91 -2.83
N TYR A 88 -11.67 3.85 -2.40
CA TYR A 88 -12.58 3.11 -3.26
C TYR A 88 -13.85 2.73 -2.50
N ASN A 89 -14.92 2.50 -3.24
CA ASN A 89 -16.14 1.86 -2.78
C ASN A 89 -16.63 0.88 -3.87
N ASP A 90 -17.82 0.32 -3.73
CA ASP A 90 -18.36 -0.67 -4.69
C ASP A 90 -18.57 -0.13 -6.12
N SER A 91 -18.55 1.20 -6.29
CA SER A 91 -18.96 1.89 -7.52
C SER A 91 -17.96 2.91 -8.05
N SER A 92 -16.91 3.28 -7.32
CA SER A 92 -15.99 4.32 -7.76
C SER A 92 -14.66 4.29 -7.04
N VAL A 93 -13.67 4.90 -7.68
CA VAL A 93 -12.35 5.18 -7.13
C VAL A 93 -12.15 6.69 -7.10
N LEU A 94 -11.68 7.16 -5.95
CA LEU A 94 -11.28 8.53 -5.70
C LEU A 94 -9.78 8.53 -5.48
N THR A 95 -9.05 9.46 -6.09
CA THR A 95 -7.60 9.55 -5.93
C THR A 95 -7.22 10.91 -5.41
N LYS A 96 -6.24 10.93 -4.51
CA LYS A 96 -5.59 12.12 -3.99
C LYS A 96 -4.17 12.15 -4.55
N CYS A 97 -3.84 13.18 -5.30
CA CYS A 97 -2.57 13.28 -6.01
C CYS A 97 -2.05 14.71 -6.00
N THR A 98 -0.89 14.93 -6.61
CA THR A 98 -0.32 16.26 -6.81
C THR A 98 -0.09 16.56 -8.28
N ASP A 99 -0.17 17.84 -8.64
CA ASP A 99 0.26 18.35 -9.94
C ASP A 99 1.78 18.62 -9.98
N SER A 100 2.27 19.15 -11.11
CA SER A 100 3.68 19.52 -11.29
C SER A 100 4.21 20.51 -10.24
N LEU A 101 3.34 21.40 -9.74
CA LEU A 101 3.63 22.43 -8.75
C LEU A 101 3.46 21.95 -7.30
N ASN A 102 3.16 20.65 -7.11
CA ASN A 102 2.85 20.03 -5.82
C ASN A 102 1.53 20.50 -5.19
N ASN A 103 0.62 21.10 -5.95
CA ASN A 103 -0.72 21.37 -5.43
C ASN A 103 -1.47 20.06 -5.29
N ILE A 104 -2.21 19.89 -4.19
CA ILE A 104 -3.08 18.73 -3.99
C ILE A 104 -4.23 18.82 -4.99
N LYS A 105 -4.53 17.69 -5.63
CA LYS A 105 -5.61 17.52 -6.59
C LYS A 105 -6.35 16.23 -6.31
N TYR A 106 -7.62 16.21 -6.72
CA TYR A 106 -8.51 15.08 -6.52
C TYR A 106 -9.08 14.65 -7.87
N LEU A 107 -9.15 13.34 -8.11
CA LEU A 107 -9.79 12.78 -9.29
C LEU A 107 -10.79 11.70 -8.88
N VAL A 108 -11.97 11.69 -9.47
CA VAL A 108 -12.97 10.64 -9.29
C VAL A 108 -13.15 9.85 -10.59
N SER A 109 -13.32 8.53 -10.47
CA SER A 109 -13.60 7.66 -11.61
C SER A 109 -15.04 7.85 -12.10
N TYR A 110 -15.25 7.70 -13.40
CA TYR A 110 -16.58 7.64 -13.99
C TYR A 110 -16.60 6.65 -15.16
N GLU A 111 -17.75 6.04 -15.42
CA GLU A 111 -17.96 5.18 -16.59
C GLU A 111 -18.02 6.01 -17.87
N THR A 112 -17.31 5.58 -18.91
CA THR A 112 -17.24 6.26 -20.20
C THR A 112 -18.41 5.94 -21.14
N GLY A 113 -19.27 4.99 -20.76
CA GLY A 113 -20.35 4.44 -21.59
C GLY A 113 -19.91 3.31 -22.53
N TYR A 114 -18.60 3.01 -22.60
CA TYR A 114 -18.07 1.87 -23.34
C TYR A 114 -17.86 0.66 -22.41
N LYS A 115 -17.76 -0.54 -22.98
CA LYS A 115 -17.37 -1.76 -22.27
C LYS A 115 -16.00 -2.21 -22.73
N SER A 116 -15.24 -2.78 -21.81
CA SER A 116 -13.99 -3.49 -22.10
C SER A 116 -14.27 -4.79 -22.86
N ASN A 117 -13.19 -5.43 -23.33
CA ASN A 117 -13.27 -6.74 -23.98
C ASN A 117 -13.78 -7.86 -23.07
N LYS A 118 -13.68 -7.69 -21.75
CA LYS A 118 -14.15 -8.64 -20.74
C LYS A 118 -15.52 -8.26 -20.14
N GLY A 119 -16.12 -7.16 -20.63
CA GLY A 119 -17.50 -6.79 -20.33
C GLY A 119 -17.70 -5.83 -19.17
N ASN A 120 -16.64 -5.44 -18.44
CA ASN A 120 -16.73 -4.39 -17.43
C ASN A 120 -16.88 -2.99 -18.09
N PRO A 121 -17.49 -2.02 -17.39
CA PRO A 121 -17.50 -0.64 -17.85
C PRO A 121 -16.08 -0.11 -18.03
N ALA A 122 -15.81 0.51 -19.18
CA ALA A 122 -14.58 1.25 -19.37
C ALA A 122 -14.66 2.55 -18.56
N ILE A 123 -13.69 2.76 -17.68
CA ILE A 123 -13.63 3.90 -16.77
C ILE A 123 -12.58 4.93 -17.19
N SER A 124 -12.79 6.16 -16.75
CA SER A 124 -11.84 7.29 -16.86
C SER A 124 -11.92 8.12 -15.58
N PHE A 125 -11.06 9.12 -15.46
CA PHE A 125 -11.03 10.02 -14.31
C PHE A 125 -11.30 11.47 -14.70
N LYS A 126 -11.98 12.20 -13.82
CA LYS A 126 -12.23 13.64 -13.94
C LYS A 126 -11.77 14.37 -12.69
N ASP A 127 -11.37 15.63 -12.83
CA ASP A 127 -11.04 16.47 -11.69
C ASP A 127 -12.28 16.85 -10.90
N ILE A 128 -12.11 16.93 -9.57
CA ILE A 128 -13.10 17.48 -8.65
C ILE A 128 -12.40 18.51 -7.76
N ASN A 129 -13.17 19.50 -7.31
CA ASN A 129 -12.66 20.51 -6.38
C ASN A 129 -12.70 20.01 -4.92
N ASP A 130 -12.13 20.82 -4.03
CA ASP A 130 -12.02 20.50 -2.60
C ASP A 130 -13.39 20.40 -1.91
N ILE A 131 -14.40 21.13 -2.39
CA ILE A 131 -15.76 21.10 -1.83
C ILE A 131 -16.39 19.75 -2.12
N GLU A 132 -16.40 19.33 -3.38
CA GLU A 132 -16.91 18.03 -3.82
C GLU A 132 -16.17 16.88 -3.13
N TYR A 133 -14.84 16.95 -3.06
CA TYR A 133 -14.03 15.97 -2.36
C TYR A 133 -14.47 15.80 -0.90
N ASN A 134 -14.62 16.90 -0.16
CA ASN A 134 -14.99 16.85 1.25
C ASN A 134 -16.40 16.30 1.49
N GLN A 135 -17.30 16.43 0.51
CA GLN A 135 -18.65 15.86 0.60
C GLN A 135 -18.67 14.35 0.41
N ILE A 136 -17.78 13.80 -0.43
CA ILE A 136 -17.85 12.38 -0.82
C ILE A 136 -16.81 11.51 -0.13
N LYS A 137 -15.69 12.06 0.35
CA LYS A 137 -14.52 11.27 0.81
C LYS A 137 -14.86 10.22 1.88
N ASP A 138 -15.81 10.50 2.77
CA ASP A 138 -16.10 9.63 3.92
C ASP A 138 -16.89 8.38 3.51
N SER A 139 -17.41 8.34 2.27
CA SER A 139 -18.06 7.16 1.67
C SER A 139 -17.07 6.19 0.99
N TYR A 140 -15.76 6.46 1.06
CA TYR A 140 -14.72 5.63 0.46
C TYR A 140 -13.86 4.99 1.55
N HIS A 141 -13.42 3.75 1.31
CA HIS A 141 -12.35 3.14 2.07
C HIS A 141 -11.01 3.70 1.58
N TRP A 142 -10.27 4.38 2.45
CA TRP A 142 -9.07 5.13 2.09
C TRP A 142 -7.78 4.41 2.41
N ILE A 143 -6.88 4.40 1.42
CA ILE A 143 -5.51 3.96 1.57
C ILE A 143 -4.56 5.12 1.26
N GLU A 144 -3.75 5.48 2.25
CA GLU A 144 -2.71 6.48 2.10
C GLU A 144 -1.47 5.88 1.46
N ILE A 145 -0.91 6.57 0.46
CA ILE A 145 0.36 6.23 -0.18
C ILE A 145 1.43 7.12 0.42
N ASN A 146 2.23 6.57 1.33
CA ASN A 146 3.32 7.29 1.98
C ASN A 146 4.62 6.50 1.84
N LYS A 147 5.51 6.98 0.95
CA LYS A 147 6.80 6.33 0.66
C LYS A 147 7.68 6.18 1.89
N ASP A 148 7.75 7.21 2.73
CA ASP A 148 8.59 7.21 3.93
C ASP A 148 8.07 6.21 4.97
N ARG A 149 6.74 6.12 5.11
CA ARG A 149 6.08 5.14 5.97
C ARG A 149 6.30 3.73 5.44
N ALA A 150 6.15 3.51 4.14
CA ALA A 150 6.40 2.23 3.48
C ALA A 150 7.83 1.73 3.75
N GLY A 151 8.82 2.60 3.52
CA GLY A 151 10.23 2.28 3.76
C GLY A 151 10.52 1.95 5.22
N LYS A 152 9.96 2.71 6.17
CA LYS A 152 10.11 2.44 7.62
C LYS A 152 9.48 1.11 8.02
N VAL A 153 8.27 0.80 7.55
CA VAL A 153 7.59 -0.47 7.82
C VAL A 153 8.44 -1.64 7.33
N ILE A 154 8.91 -1.57 6.07
CA ILE A 154 9.73 -2.63 5.47
C ILE A 154 11.02 -2.82 6.26
N LEU A 155 11.71 -1.72 6.62
CA LEU A 155 12.95 -1.77 7.39
C LEU A 155 12.74 -2.39 8.78
N TYR A 156 11.79 -1.89 9.56
CA TYR A 156 11.56 -2.38 10.92
C TYR A 156 11.04 -3.81 10.95
N ARG A 157 10.19 -4.20 10.00
CA ARG A 157 9.76 -5.60 9.83
C ARG A 157 10.97 -6.50 9.54
N THR A 158 11.83 -6.10 8.60
CA THR A 158 13.02 -6.87 8.22
C THR A 158 14.00 -7.01 9.40
N LEU A 159 14.26 -5.93 10.14
CA LEU A 159 15.10 -5.98 11.34
C LEU A 159 14.50 -6.87 12.43
N SER A 160 13.18 -6.82 12.62
CA SER A 160 12.48 -7.67 13.59
C SER A 160 12.59 -9.15 13.20
N PHE A 161 12.43 -9.48 11.92
CA PHE A 161 12.61 -10.83 11.40
C PHE A 161 14.05 -11.33 11.57
N ILE A 162 15.05 -10.53 11.18
CA ILE A 162 16.47 -10.87 11.34
C ILE A 162 16.79 -11.10 12.82
N GLY A 163 16.30 -10.23 13.72
CA GLY A 163 16.47 -10.37 15.16
C GLY A 163 15.88 -11.67 15.70
N ALA A 164 14.66 -12.03 15.29
CA ALA A 164 14.03 -13.29 15.69
C ALA A 164 14.84 -14.50 15.19
N MET A 165 15.24 -14.51 13.91
CA MET A 165 16.05 -15.59 13.34
C MET A 165 17.40 -15.71 14.02
N PHE A 166 18.06 -14.60 14.33
CA PHE A 166 19.36 -14.60 15.00
C PHE A 166 19.25 -15.13 16.43
N SER A 167 18.24 -14.70 17.19
CA SER A 167 17.97 -15.21 18.54
C SER A 167 17.68 -16.71 18.52
N LEU A 168 16.90 -17.19 17.54
CA LEU A 168 16.63 -18.62 17.36
C LEU A 168 17.91 -19.42 17.06
N LEU A 169 18.77 -18.93 16.14
CA LEU A 169 20.04 -19.56 15.81
C LEU A 169 20.97 -19.66 17.03
N LEU A 170 21.03 -18.61 17.86
CA LEU A 170 21.82 -18.61 19.09
C LEU A 170 21.26 -19.58 20.14
N ILE A 171 19.94 -19.66 20.29
CA ILE A 171 19.28 -20.65 21.17
C ILE A 171 19.69 -22.05 20.74
N ILE A 172 19.47 -22.40 19.47
CA ILE A 172 19.84 -23.70 18.88
C ILE A 172 21.33 -23.99 19.14
N ARG A 173 22.21 -23.05 18.80
CA ARG A 173 23.65 -23.21 19.01
C ARG A 173 24.00 -23.47 20.49
N SER A 174 23.34 -22.79 21.43
CA SER A 174 23.60 -22.94 22.86
C SER A 174 23.11 -24.29 23.42
N LEU A 175 22.08 -24.87 22.80
CA LEU A 175 21.56 -26.21 23.12
C LEU A 175 22.48 -27.31 22.58
N PHE A 176 23.05 -27.14 21.39
CA PHE A 176 23.96 -28.10 20.75
C PHE A 176 25.43 -27.97 21.14
N LYS A 177 25.87 -26.81 21.65
CA LYS A 177 27.16 -26.71 22.38
C LYS A 177 27.00 -27.39 23.74
N ARG A 178 27.36 -28.68 23.79
CA ARG A 178 27.74 -29.36 25.04
C ARG A 178 28.96 -28.67 25.63
#